data_AF-A0A504J3T4-F1
#
_entry.id   AF-A0A504J3T4-F1
#
_cell.length_a   1.000
_cell.length_b   1.000
_cell.length_c   1.000
_cell.angle_alpha   90.00
_cell.angle_beta   90.00
_cell.angle_gamma   90.00
#
_symmetry.space_group_name_H-M   'P 1'
#
loop_
_entity.id
_entity.type
_entity.pdbx_description
1 polymer ?
#
loop_
_entity_poly.entity_id
_entity_poly.type
_entity_poly.pdbx_seq_one_letter_code
_entity_poly.pdbx_strand_id
1 'polypeptide(L)'
;MEKNNNHKSGFKVPKDYFESFEHRLSENTDFVISTKQSSSEKQSESGFVIPDNYLNSLTEEILNTSNTEKPKNKVIPLYNNRKLLMAISVAATIAIIFTTTFLKKDTLTIDDIEIADIYTYFDEGNIDMSNSEMIALLAEDMDNTELFDEDIIINDESLLEYISEEDLQDEIIFEE
;
A
#
# COMPACT_ATOMS: atom_id res chain seq x y z
N MET A 1 45.56 -51.99 19.46
CA MET A 1 45.65 -50.67 18.83
C MET A 1 45.42 -49.64 19.92
N GLU A 2 46.44 -49.39 20.75
CA GLU A 2 47.38 -48.26 20.64
C GLU A 2 46.70 -46.90 20.88
N LYS A 3 46.93 -46.30 22.06
CA LYS A 3 46.64 -44.89 22.32
C LYS A 3 47.97 -44.20 22.66
N ASN A 4 48.46 -43.43 21.69
CA ASN A 4 49.72 -42.69 21.75
C ASN A 4 49.67 -41.61 22.84
N ASN A 5 50.51 -41.73 23.88
CA ASN A 5 50.69 -40.72 24.93
C ASN A 5 51.86 -39.78 24.59
N ASN A 6 51.68 -38.93 23.59
CA ASN A 6 52.70 -37.93 23.21
C ASN A 6 52.19 -36.50 23.41
N HIS A 7 51.93 -36.12 24.67
CA HIS A 7 51.84 -34.71 25.05
C HIS A 7 53.14 -34.29 25.73
N LYS A 8 54.19 -34.07 24.93
CA LYS A 8 55.32 -33.23 25.38
C LYS A 8 54.82 -31.79 25.41
N SER A 9 54.23 -31.39 26.54
CA SER A 9 53.87 -30.00 26.80
C SER A 9 55.11 -29.12 26.55
N GLY A 10 55.01 -28.23 25.55
CA GLY A 10 56.12 -27.44 25.02
C GLY A 10 56.59 -26.30 25.93
N PHE A 11 55.99 -26.16 27.12
CA PHE A 11 56.35 -25.12 28.07
C PHE A 11 57.10 -25.74 29.25
N LYS A 12 58.43 -25.68 29.20
CA LYS A 12 59.29 -25.88 30.36
C LYS A 12 59.62 -24.53 30.96
N VAL A 13 59.30 -24.36 32.24
CA VAL A 13 59.75 -23.18 33.00
C VAL A 13 61.27 -23.23 33.19
N PRO A 14 61.95 -22.07 33.27
CA PRO A 14 63.36 -22.01 33.63
C PRO A 14 63.64 -22.75 34.94
N LYS A 15 64.86 -23.28 35.06
CA LYS A 15 65.31 -23.93 36.29
C LYS A 15 65.19 -22.93 37.45
N ASP A 16 64.66 -23.39 38.57
CA ASP A 16 64.54 -22.61 39.82
C ASP A 16 63.58 -21.39 39.74
N TYR A 17 62.71 -21.33 38.72
CA TYR A 17 61.72 -20.25 38.55
C TYR A 17 60.83 -20.05 39.78
N PHE A 18 60.25 -21.13 40.30
CA PHE A 18 59.33 -21.05 41.43
C PHE A 18 60.04 -20.74 42.75
N GLU A 19 61.26 -21.25 42.94
CA GLU A 19 62.07 -20.99 44.13
C GLU A 19 62.56 -19.54 44.18
N SER A 20 63.05 -19.01 43.05
CA SER A 20 63.38 -17.59 42.92
C SER A 20 62.15 -16.70 43.06
N PHE A 21 61.00 -17.11 42.50
CA PHE A 21 59.76 -16.37 42.64
C PHE A 21 59.31 -16.29 44.10
N GLU A 22 59.34 -17.41 44.82
CA GLU A 22 58.97 -17.49 46.24
C GLU A 22 59.89 -16.62 47.09
N HIS A 23 61.21 -16.70 46.88
CA HIS A 23 62.20 -15.85 47.55
C HIS A 23 61.94 -14.36 47.30
N ARG A 24 61.68 -13.98 46.05
CA ARG A 24 61.39 -12.58 45.69
C ARG A 24 60.06 -12.12 46.28
N LEU A 25 59.07 -13.01 46.39
CA LEU A 25 57.79 -12.70 46.99
C LEU A 25 57.95 -12.48 48.51
N SER A 26 58.68 -13.38 49.20
CA SER A 26 58.96 -13.25 50.63
C SER A 26 59.80 -12.02 50.95
N GLU A 27 60.84 -11.73 50.15
CA GLU A 27 61.65 -10.51 50.31
C GLU A 27 60.79 -9.24 50.17
N ASN A 28 59.87 -9.21 49.20
CA ASN A 28 58.97 -8.07 49.03
C ASN A 28 57.95 -7.95 50.17
N THR A 29 57.43 -9.06 50.70
CA THR A 29 56.51 -9.01 51.85
C THR A 29 57.22 -8.62 53.14
N ASP A 30 58.44 -9.11 53.36
CA ASP A 30 59.24 -8.79 54.55
C ASP A 30 59.72 -7.34 54.51
N PHE A 31 60.05 -6.81 53.32
CA PHE A 31 60.30 -5.38 53.11
C PHE A 31 59.06 -4.52 53.42
N VAL A 32 57.86 -4.95 52.99
CA VAL A 32 56.59 -4.25 53.25
C VAL A 32 56.19 -4.32 54.74
N ILE A 33 56.52 -5.40 55.45
CA ILE A 33 56.25 -5.54 56.89
C ILE A 33 57.26 -4.72 57.71
N SER A 34 58.54 -4.76 57.36
CA SER A 34 59.61 -4.01 58.06
C SER A 34 59.45 -2.49 57.91
N THR A 35 58.95 -2.02 56.77
CA THR A 35 58.67 -0.59 56.52
C THR A 35 57.41 -0.11 57.24
N LYS A 36 56.42 -0.98 57.48
CA LYS A 36 55.20 -0.64 58.25
C LYS A 36 55.46 -0.44 59.75
N GLN A 37 56.49 -1.07 60.32
CA GLN A 37 56.72 -1.00 61.77
C GLN A 37 57.49 0.26 62.22
N SER A 38 58.14 0.98 61.31
CA SER A 38 58.95 2.17 61.63
C SER A 38 58.37 3.50 61.13
N SER A 39 57.15 3.52 60.59
CA SER A 39 56.61 4.70 59.92
C SER A 39 55.13 4.89 60.19
N SER A 40 54.77 5.17 61.44
CA SER A 40 53.41 5.61 61.80
C SER A 40 53.10 7.06 61.37
N GLU A 41 53.86 7.65 60.44
CA GLU A 41 53.74 9.09 60.13
C GLU A 41 53.75 9.47 58.64
N LYS A 42 53.73 8.54 57.70
CA LYS A 42 53.47 8.89 56.29
C LYS A 42 52.44 7.96 55.69
N GLN A 43 51.21 8.46 55.62
CA GLN A 43 50.17 7.91 54.77
C GLN A 43 50.75 7.76 53.36
N SER A 44 50.69 6.52 52.89
CA SER A 44 51.17 6.04 51.63
C SER A 44 50.52 6.76 50.45
N GLU A 45 51.29 7.52 49.68
CA GLU A 45 51.03 7.81 48.26
C GLU A 45 51.23 6.54 47.40
N SER A 46 50.72 5.39 47.85
CA SER A 46 50.78 4.15 47.07
C SER A 46 49.37 3.82 46.58
N GLY A 47 49.07 4.29 45.38
CA GLY A 47 47.79 4.14 44.70
C GLY A 47 47.71 5.07 43.49
N PHE A 48 46.83 4.79 42.55
CA PHE A 48 46.55 5.73 41.45
C PHE A 48 45.75 6.90 42.03
N VAL A 49 46.43 8.00 42.36
CA VAL A 49 45.80 9.22 42.86
C VAL A 49 45.17 9.94 41.68
N ILE A 50 43.84 10.04 41.69
CA ILE A 50 43.13 10.88 40.72
C ILE A 50 43.44 12.35 41.02
N PRO A 51 43.56 13.22 40.00
CA PRO A 51 43.72 14.65 40.22
C PRO A 51 42.59 15.22 41.07
N ASP A 52 42.92 16.21 41.89
CA ASP A 52 41.93 16.93 42.68
C ASP A 52 40.80 17.43 41.79
N ASN A 53 39.55 17.23 42.23
CA ASN A 53 38.31 17.62 41.52
C ASN A 53 38.04 16.93 40.17
N TYR A 54 38.75 15.87 39.78
CA TYR A 54 38.48 15.15 38.53
C TYR A 54 37.01 14.75 38.37
N LEU A 55 36.41 14.12 39.39
CA LEU A 55 35.02 13.66 39.34
C LEU A 55 34.01 14.81 39.36
N ASN A 56 34.35 15.93 40.01
CA ASN A 56 33.50 17.13 40.05
C ASN A 56 33.45 17.79 38.67
N SER A 57 34.61 18.02 38.05
CA SER A 57 34.71 18.58 36.70
C SER A 57 34.04 17.70 35.65
N LEU A 58 34.22 16.38 35.74
CA LEU A 58 33.59 15.43 34.83
C LEU A 58 32.07 15.46 34.93
N THR A 59 31.54 15.55 36.15
CA THR A 59 30.10 15.60 36.39
C THR A 59 29.50 16.91 35.86
N GLU A 60 30.18 18.03 36.09
CA GLU A 60 29.77 19.34 35.55
C GLU A 60 29.80 19.36 34.02
N GLU A 61 30.84 18.79 33.39
CA GLU A 61 30.98 18.74 31.93
C GLU A 61 29.88 17.90 31.28
N ILE A 62 29.55 16.73 31.86
CA ILE A 62 28.47 15.86 31.37
C ILE A 62 27.11 16.57 31.51
N LEU A 63 26.83 17.20 32.65
CA LEU A 63 25.57 17.92 32.88
C LEU A 63 25.43 19.12 31.95
N ASN A 64 26.49 19.90 31.77
CA ASN A 64 26.51 21.04 30.85
C ASN A 64 26.29 20.61 29.40
N THR A 65 26.88 19.49 28.98
CA THR A 65 26.71 18.93 27.62
C THR A 65 25.31 18.34 27.40
N SER A 66 24.67 17.82 28.46
CA SER A 66 23.30 17.29 28.39
C SER A 66 22.22 18.38 28.41
N ASN A 67 22.49 19.52 29.03
CA ASN A 67 21.57 20.66 29.17
C ASN A 67 21.67 21.68 28.03
N THR A 68 22.65 21.57 27.12
CA THR A 68 22.57 22.32 25.86
C THR A 68 21.41 21.76 25.06
N GLU A 69 20.32 22.52 25.00
CA GLU A 69 19.18 22.26 24.13
C GLU A 69 19.72 21.92 22.73
N LYS A 70 19.62 20.64 22.34
CA LYS A 70 19.89 20.22 20.97
C LYS A 70 19.10 21.18 20.07
N PRO A 71 19.70 21.77 19.01
CA PRO A 71 18.97 22.70 18.16
C PRO A 71 17.69 22.00 17.74
N LYS A 72 16.55 22.59 18.12
CA LYS A 72 15.23 22.03 17.89
C LYS A 72 15.08 21.90 16.38
N ASN A 73 15.33 20.70 15.85
CA ASN A 73 15.24 20.46 14.40
C ASN A 73 13.87 20.98 13.96
N LYS A 74 13.88 21.85 12.92
CA LYS A 74 12.67 22.45 12.37
C LYS A 74 11.85 21.37 11.67
N VAL A 75 11.10 20.60 12.46
CA VAL A 75 10.19 19.57 11.96
C VAL A 75 8.84 20.21 11.70
N ILE A 76 8.31 19.98 10.50
CA ILE A 76 6.95 20.38 10.15
C ILE A 76 6.07 19.16 10.37
N PRO A 77 5.13 19.18 11.34
CA PRO A 77 4.25 18.04 11.58
C PRO A 77 3.33 17.83 10.38
N LEU A 78 3.33 16.61 9.82
CA LEU A 78 2.59 16.27 8.60
C LEU A 78 1.10 15.96 8.86
N TYR A 79 0.79 15.44 10.06
CA TYR A 79 -0.45 14.70 10.31
C TYR A 79 -1.65 15.55 10.78
N ASN A 80 -1.46 16.82 11.14
CA ASN A 80 -2.56 17.63 11.69
C ASN A 80 -2.72 19.01 11.02
N ASN A 81 -2.39 19.09 9.72
CA ASN A 81 -2.56 20.33 8.98
C ASN A 81 -3.92 20.33 8.30
N ARG A 82 -4.89 21.09 8.81
CA ARG A 82 -6.21 21.29 8.15
C ARG A 82 -6.08 21.72 6.69
N LYS A 83 -5.01 22.44 6.36
CA LYS A 83 -4.67 22.83 4.98
C LYS A 83 -4.36 21.63 4.08
N LEU A 84 -3.80 20.55 4.62
CA LEU A 84 -3.50 19.31 3.89
C LEU A 84 -4.80 18.56 3.56
N LEU A 85 -5.75 18.47 4.49
CA LEU A 85 -7.07 17.91 4.21
C LEU A 85 -7.81 18.70 3.12
N MET A 86 -7.74 20.04 3.18
CA MET A 86 -8.34 20.90 2.15
C MET A 86 -7.65 20.73 0.79
N ALA A 87 -6.33 20.62 0.76
CA ALA A 87 -5.57 20.37 -0.47
C ALA A 87 -5.87 18.98 -1.07
N ILE A 88 -6.04 17.94 -0.24
CA ILE A 88 -6.44 16.61 -0.69
C ILE A 88 -7.84 16.64 -1.33
N SER A 89 -8.79 17.34 -0.71
CA SER A 89 -10.14 17.48 -1.26
C SER A 89 -10.13 18.17 -2.63
N VAL A 90 -9.40 19.28 -2.76
CA VAL A 90 -9.25 19.99 -4.04
C VAL A 90 -8.53 19.12 -5.09
N ALA A 91 -7.48 18.40 -4.70
CA ALA A 91 -6.79 17.49 -5.61
C ALA A 91 -7.69 16.33 -6.06
N ALA A 92 -8.51 15.78 -5.16
CA ALA A 92 -9.43 14.70 -5.46
C ALA A 92 -10.53 15.12 -6.45
N THR A 93 -11.12 16.31 -6.29
CA THR A 93 -12.11 16.82 -7.24
C THR A 93 -11.51 17.07 -8.61
N ILE A 94 -10.29 17.62 -8.68
CA ILE A 94 -9.55 17.80 -9.94
C ILE A 94 -9.24 16.44 -10.58
N ALA A 95 -8.81 15.45 -9.79
CA ALA A 95 -8.52 14.10 -10.29
C ALA A 95 -9.77 13.39 -10.82
N ILE A 96 -10.92 13.54 -10.14
CA ILE A 96 -12.21 13.00 -10.61
C ILE A 96 -12.59 13.66 -11.95
N ILE A 97 -12.51 14.99 -12.04
CA ILE A 97 -12.83 15.71 -13.29
C ILE A 97 -11.88 15.29 -14.41
N PHE A 98 -10.59 15.18 -14.13
CA PHE A 98 -9.58 14.76 -15.11
C PHE A 98 -9.81 13.33 -15.60
N THR A 99 -10.13 12.41 -14.68
CA THR A 99 -10.38 11.01 -15.03
C THR A 99 -11.66 10.81 -15.82
N THR A 100 -12.73 11.58 -15.55
CA THR A 100 -13.98 11.45 -16.32
C THR A 100 -13.92 12.09 -17.70
N THR A 101 -13.12 13.16 -17.86
CA THR A 101 -13.09 13.95 -19.11
C THR A 101 -11.97 13.54 -20.07
N PHE A 102 -10.80 13.13 -19.58
CA PHE A 102 -9.64 12.84 -20.43
C PHE A 102 -9.40 11.34 -20.70
N LEU A 103 -9.94 10.42 -19.89
CA LEU A 103 -9.69 8.98 -20.05
C LEU A 103 -10.80 8.24 -20.82
N LYS A 104 -11.95 8.87 -21.09
CA LYS A 104 -13.02 8.23 -21.86
C LYS A 104 -12.82 8.46 -23.35
N LYS A 105 -12.33 7.42 -24.02
CA LYS A 105 -12.41 7.24 -25.47
C LYS A 105 -13.23 5.98 -25.74
N ASP A 106 -14.46 5.97 -25.23
CA ASP A 106 -15.41 4.92 -25.58
C ASP A 106 -15.97 5.31 -26.95
N THR A 107 -15.34 4.79 -28.01
CA THR A 107 -15.90 4.87 -29.36
C THR A 107 -16.96 3.78 -29.46
N LEU A 108 -18.12 4.02 -28.85
CA LEU A 108 -19.28 3.17 -29.06
C LEU A 108 -19.69 3.30 -30.53
N THR A 109 -19.70 2.18 -31.23
CA THR A 109 -20.17 2.05 -32.61
C THR A 109 -21.48 1.27 -32.63
N ILE A 110 -22.23 1.38 -33.73
CA ILE A 110 -23.50 0.65 -33.89
C ILE A 110 -23.24 -0.87 -33.84
N ASP A 111 -22.06 -1.31 -34.24
CA ASP A 111 -21.63 -2.71 -34.20
C ASP A 111 -21.48 -3.26 -32.77
N ASP A 112 -21.38 -2.40 -31.76
CA ASP A 112 -21.27 -2.79 -30.35
C ASP A 112 -22.64 -3.03 -29.69
N ILE A 113 -23.75 -2.77 -30.41
CA ILE A 113 -25.12 -2.91 -29.88
C ILE A 113 -25.60 -4.35 -30.15
N GLU A 114 -26.04 -5.03 -29.10
CA GLU A 114 -26.65 -6.35 -29.25
C GLU A 114 -28.08 -6.22 -29.83
N ILE A 115 -28.45 -7.14 -30.72
CA ILE A 115 -29.80 -7.18 -31.31
C ILE A 115 -30.89 -7.31 -30.23
N ALA A 116 -30.61 -8.01 -29.13
CA ALA A 116 -31.54 -8.13 -28.00
C ALA A 116 -31.81 -6.77 -27.33
N ASP A 117 -30.80 -5.90 -27.26
CA ASP A 117 -30.95 -4.55 -26.72
C ASP A 117 -31.77 -3.66 -27.67
N ILE A 118 -31.61 -3.85 -28.99
CA ILE A 118 -32.44 -3.17 -30.00
C ILE A 118 -33.91 -3.56 -29.80
N TYR A 119 -34.23 -4.87 -29.73
CA TYR A 119 -35.62 -5.30 -29.50
C TYR A 119 -36.20 -4.74 -28.21
N THR A 120 -35.44 -4.79 -27.11
CA THR A 120 -35.87 -4.21 -25.83
C THR A 120 -36.16 -2.71 -25.97
N TYR A 121 -35.34 -1.98 -26.72
CA TYR A 121 -35.54 -0.55 -26.98
C TYR A 121 -36.82 -0.25 -27.78
N PHE A 122 -37.18 -1.10 -28.75
CA PHE A 122 -38.45 -1.01 -29.48
C PHE A 122 -39.64 -1.32 -28.57
N ASP A 123 -39.57 -2.39 -27.78
CA ASP A 123 -40.66 -2.86 -26.90
C ASP A 123 -40.96 -1.89 -25.75
N GLU A 124 -39.94 -1.19 -25.25
CA GLU A 124 -40.11 -0.14 -24.25
C GLU A 124 -40.81 1.12 -24.78
N GLY A 125 -41.10 1.18 -26.09
CA GLY A 125 -41.75 2.33 -26.72
C GLY A 125 -40.86 3.56 -26.76
N ASN A 126 -39.54 3.39 -26.73
CA ASN A 126 -38.57 4.50 -26.79
C ASN A 126 -38.46 5.13 -28.20
N ILE A 127 -39.20 4.59 -29.16
CA ILE A 127 -39.25 5.08 -30.54
C ILE A 127 -40.57 5.82 -30.72
N ASP A 128 -40.47 7.14 -30.81
CA ASP A 128 -41.58 8.01 -31.16
C ASP A 128 -41.70 8.07 -32.69
N MET A 129 -42.30 7.03 -33.27
CA MET A 129 -42.55 6.92 -34.70
C MET A 129 -44.01 6.58 -34.95
N SER A 130 -44.64 7.31 -35.86
CA SER A 130 -46.00 6.99 -36.29
C SER A 130 -46.02 5.73 -37.14
N ASN A 131 -47.14 4.99 -37.13
CA ASN A 131 -47.32 3.82 -37.99
C ASN A 131 -47.06 4.15 -39.47
N SER A 132 -47.41 5.36 -39.92
CA SER A 132 -47.14 5.83 -41.29
C SER A 132 -45.66 5.97 -41.61
N GLU A 133 -44.84 6.44 -40.66
CA GLU A 133 -43.40 6.57 -40.85
C GLU A 133 -42.71 5.20 -40.82
N MET A 134 -43.19 4.29 -39.95
CA MET A 134 -42.71 2.91 -39.92
C MET A 134 -43.00 2.19 -41.24
N ILE A 135 -44.22 2.35 -41.78
CA ILE A 135 -44.60 1.82 -43.09
C ILE A 135 -43.74 2.41 -44.19
N ALA A 136 -43.48 3.73 -44.18
CA ALA A 136 -42.64 4.37 -45.20
C ALA A 136 -41.20 3.83 -45.19
N LEU A 137 -40.65 3.55 -44.00
CA LEU A 137 -39.30 2.99 -43.84
C LEU A 137 -39.23 1.54 -44.32
N LEU A 138 -40.25 0.72 -44.03
CA LEU A 138 -40.35 -0.65 -44.52
C LEU A 138 -40.60 -0.71 -46.03
N ALA A 139 -41.41 0.22 -46.56
CA ALA A 139 -41.76 0.29 -47.97
C ALA A 139 -40.60 0.75 -48.87
N GLU A 140 -39.57 1.40 -48.32
CA GLU A 140 -38.39 1.81 -49.09
C GLU A 140 -37.50 0.62 -49.49
N ASP A 141 -37.42 -0.41 -48.64
CA ASP A 141 -36.62 -1.62 -48.87
C ASP A 141 -37.43 -2.79 -49.46
N MET A 142 -38.76 -2.69 -49.49
CA MET A 142 -39.62 -3.71 -50.08
C MET A 142 -39.84 -3.47 -51.57
N ASP A 143 -39.35 -4.40 -52.40
CA ASP A 143 -39.78 -4.48 -53.80
C ASP A 143 -41.26 -4.85 -53.82
N ASN A 144 -42.12 -3.84 -53.95
CA ASN A 144 -43.58 -3.98 -53.89
C ASN A 144 -44.13 -5.00 -54.91
N THR A 145 -43.33 -5.41 -55.90
CA THR A 145 -43.67 -6.46 -56.87
C THR A 145 -43.76 -7.87 -56.26
N GLU A 146 -42.98 -8.20 -55.23
CA GLU A 146 -42.97 -9.55 -54.61
C GLU A 146 -44.10 -9.72 -53.56
N LEU A 147 -44.60 -8.62 -52.99
CA LEU A 147 -45.74 -8.61 -52.04
C LEU A 147 -47.09 -8.85 -52.70
N PHE A 148 -47.20 -8.56 -54.00
CA PHE A 148 -48.41 -8.77 -54.80
C PHE A 148 -48.25 -9.89 -55.82
N ASP A 149 -47.22 -10.74 -55.68
CA ASP A 149 -47.19 -11.98 -56.43
C ASP A 149 -48.44 -12.80 -56.10
N GLU A 150 -49.14 -13.20 -57.15
CA GLU A 150 -50.41 -13.95 -57.11
C GLU A 150 -50.28 -15.29 -56.36
N ASP A 151 -49.05 -15.69 -56.01
CA ASP A 151 -48.67 -16.88 -55.25
C ASP A 151 -48.75 -16.71 -53.72
N ILE A 152 -48.85 -15.48 -53.18
CA ILE A 152 -49.24 -15.25 -51.77
C ILE A 152 -50.78 -15.29 -51.69
N ILE A 153 -51.34 -16.46 -51.99
CA ILE A 153 -52.77 -16.71 -51.85
C ILE A 153 -53.04 -16.87 -50.35
N ILE A 154 -53.37 -15.76 -49.68
CA ILE A 154 -54.03 -15.85 -48.38
C ILE A 154 -55.39 -16.51 -48.65
N ASN A 155 -55.55 -17.74 -48.19
CA ASN A 155 -56.81 -18.47 -48.34
C ASN A 155 -57.92 -17.70 -47.60
N ASP A 156 -59.08 -17.55 -48.26
CA ASP A 156 -60.26 -16.89 -47.70
C ASP A 156 -60.61 -17.42 -46.30
N GLU A 157 -60.44 -18.72 -46.05
CA GLU A 157 -60.75 -19.31 -44.75
C GLU A 157 -59.79 -18.85 -43.64
N SER A 158 -58.49 -18.70 -43.95
CA SER A 158 -57.50 -18.16 -43.00
C SER A 158 -57.72 -16.68 -42.73
N LEU A 159 -58.13 -15.92 -43.75
CA LEU A 159 -58.49 -14.52 -43.61
C LEU A 159 -59.78 -14.36 -42.77
N LEU A 160 -60.77 -15.21 -43.01
CA LEU A 160 -62.05 -15.18 -42.31
C LEU A 160 -61.91 -15.63 -40.85
N GLU A 161 -61.03 -16.59 -40.57
CA GLU A 161 -60.66 -16.97 -39.20
C GLU A 161 -59.98 -15.82 -38.45
N TYR A 162 -58.98 -15.17 -39.05
CA TYR A 162 -58.32 -13.98 -38.48
C TYR A 162 -59.32 -12.86 -38.15
N ILE A 163 -60.16 -12.48 -39.12
CA ILE A 163 -61.19 -11.44 -38.94
C ILE A 163 -62.22 -11.84 -37.86
N SER A 164 -62.49 -13.13 -37.70
CA SER A 164 -63.45 -13.63 -36.70
C SER A 164 -62.86 -13.75 -35.29
N GLU A 165 -61.54 -13.89 -35.18
CA GLU A 165 -60.81 -14.01 -33.92
C GLU A 165 -60.54 -12.63 -33.30
N GLU A 166 -60.39 -11.60 -34.13
CA GLU A 166 -60.42 -10.21 -33.69
C GLU A 166 -61.85 -9.77 -33.32
N ASP A 167 -62.07 -9.36 -32.07
CA ASP A 167 -63.36 -8.83 -31.60
C ASP A 167 -63.52 -7.38 -32.11
N LEU A 168 -64.00 -7.22 -33.35
CA LEU A 168 -64.17 -5.92 -34.05
C LEU A 168 -65.29 -5.02 -33.47
N GLN A 169 -65.57 -5.11 -32.17
CA GLN A 169 -66.67 -4.38 -31.52
C GLN A 169 -66.38 -2.90 -31.22
N ASP A 170 -65.14 -2.42 -31.40
CA ASP A 170 -64.77 -1.07 -30.94
C ASP A 170 -64.46 -0.03 -32.03
N GLU A 171 -64.69 -0.31 -33.32
CA GLU A 171 -64.55 0.71 -34.37
C GLU A 171 -65.87 0.96 -35.11
N ILE A 172 -66.84 1.51 -34.38
CA ILE A 172 -67.92 2.28 -35.01
C ILE A 172 -67.27 3.53 -35.59
N ILE A 173 -66.92 3.46 -36.88
CA ILE A 173 -66.55 4.64 -37.66
C ILE A 173 -67.78 5.54 -37.72
N PHE A 174 -67.76 6.65 -36.97
CA PHE A 174 -68.73 7.73 -37.16
C PHE A 174 -68.38 8.45 -38.46
N GLU A 175 -69.26 8.35 -39.45
CA GLU A 175 -69.27 9.21 -40.63
C GLU A 175 -69.92 10.54 -40.24
N GLU A 176 -69.21 11.67 -40.40
CA GLU A 176 -69.78 13.02 -40.44
C GLU A 176 -70.09 13.42 -41.88
#